data_AF-A0A3N5UCR2-F1
#
_entry.id   AF-A0A3N5UCR2-F1
#
_cell.length_a   1.000
_cell.length_b   1.000
_cell.length_c   1.000
_cell.angle_alpha   90.00
_cell.angle_beta   90.00
_cell.angle_gamma   90.00
#
_symmetry.space_group_name_H-M   'P 1'
#
loop_
_entity.id
_entity.type
_entity.pdbx_description
1 polymer ?
#
loop_
_entity_poly.entity_id
_entity_poly.type
_entity_poly.pdbx_seq_one_letter_code
_entity_poly.pdbx_strand_id
1 'polypeptide(L)' 'AKAAWLFNGTDFWTYDDPQTICYKTAYIRHNRLRGVMFWELSGDTADGQLISAIDKGLSHPGKGKANGHCK' A
#
# COMPACT_ATOMS: atom_id res chain seq x y z
N ALA A 1 -2.59 -8.44 -12.40
CA ALA A 1 -2.88 -8.07 -11.00
C ALA A 1 -1.60 -7.54 -10.34
N LYS A 2 -1.71 -6.63 -9.36
CA LYS A 2 -0.61 -6.16 -8.52
C LYS A 2 -0.93 -6.56 -7.07
N ALA A 3 -0.44 -7.72 -6.64
CA ALA A 3 -0.77 -8.34 -5.36
C ALA A 3 0.43 -9.14 -4.84
N ALA A 4 0.53 -9.29 -3.51
CA ALA A 4 1.56 -10.06 -2.85
C ALA A 4 0.98 -11.39 -2.32
N TRP A 5 1.81 -12.42 -2.36
CA TRP A 5 1.48 -13.74 -1.86
C TRP A 5 2.74 -14.48 -1.42
N LEU A 6 2.57 -15.45 -0.53
CA LEU A 6 3.63 -16.33 -0.06
C LEU A 6 3.12 -17.77 -0.07
N PHE A 7 3.95 -18.69 -0.57
CA PHE A 7 3.69 -20.13 -0.54
C PHE A 7 4.90 -20.85 0.04
N ASN A 8 4.69 -21.67 1.07
CA ASN A 8 5.76 -22.41 1.74
C ASN A 8 5.84 -23.89 1.32
N GLY A 9 5.05 -24.33 0.33
CA GLY A 9 4.91 -25.72 -0.07
C GLY A 9 3.64 -26.42 0.46
N THR A 10 2.94 -25.80 1.41
CA THR A 10 1.71 -26.34 2.02
C THR A 10 0.64 -25.26 2.16
N ASP A 11 1.01 -24.12 2.72
CA ASP A 11 0.11 -23.00 2.99
C ASP A 11 0.30 -21.88 1.97
N PHE A 12 -0.81 -21.30 1.55
CA PHE A 12 -0.86 -20.16 0.65
C PHE A 12 -1.46 -18.94 1.37
N TRP A 13 -0.71 -17.85 1.42
CA TRP A 13 -1.10 -16.61 2.08
C TRP A 13 -1.20 -15.48 1.06
N THR A 14 -2.28 -14.71 1.11
CA THR A 14 -2.40 -13.43 0.43
C THR A 14 -2.31 -12.31 1.46
N TYR A 15 -1.59 -11.26 1.11
CA TYR A 15 -1.38 -10.12 1.99
C TYR A 15 -1.06 -8.87 1.18
N ASP A 16 -0.95 -7.74 1.89
CA ASP A 16 -0.41 -6.50 1.34
C ASP A 16 0.99 -6.24 1.88
N ASP A 17 1.85 -5.75 1.00
CA ASP A 17 3.18 -5.26 1.35
C ASP A 17 3.28 -3.77 0.95
N PRO A 18 4.36 -3.06 1.30
CA PRO A 18 4.51 -1.65 0.92
C PRO A 18 4.42 -1.40 -0.59
N GLN A 19 4.78 -2.37 -1.43
CA GLN A 19 4.75 -2.26 -2.88
C GLN A 19 3.30 -2.36 -3.41
N THR A 20 2.49 -3.29 -2.91
CA THR A 20 1.06 -3.39 -3.25
C THR A 20 0.30 -2.17 -2.78
N ILE A 21 0.59 -1.66 -1.58
CA ILE A 21 0.01 -0.42 -1.06
C ILE A 21 0.38 0.78 -1.95
N CYS A 22 1.62 0.86 -2.45
CA CYS A 22 1.99 1.89 -3.41
C CYS A 22 1.13 1.84 -4.68
N TYR A 23 0.90 0.65 -5.25
CA TYR A 23 0.05 0.52 -6.44
C TYR A 23 -1.42 0.87 -6.14
N LYS A 24 -1.94 0.48 -4.96
CA LYS A 24 -3.32 0.78 -4.54
C LYS A 24 -3.52 2.27 -4.29
N THR A 25 -2.58 2.95 -3.64
CA THR A 25 -2.64 4.40 -3.41
C THR A 25 -2.48 5.19 -4.72
N ALA A 26 -1.64 4.71 -5.65
CA ALA A 26 -1.59 5.26 -7.01
C ALA A 26 -2.94 5.12 -7.74
N TYR A 27 -3.60 3.96 -7.62
CA TYR A 27 -4.94 3.76 -8.17
C TYR A 27 -5.98 4.70 -7.56
N ILE A 28 -5.98 4.87 -6.23
CA ILE A 28 -6.85 5.81 -5.52
C ILE A 28 -6.70 7.22 -6.09
N ARG A 29 -5.46 7.67 -6.26
CA ARG A 29 -5.16 8.99 -6.83
C ARG A 29 -5.60 9.13 -8.29
N HIS A 30 -5.27 8.16 -9.13
CA HIS A 30 -5.65 8.16 -10.54
C HIS A 30 -7.17 8.24 -10.73
N ASN A 31 -7.92 7.52 -9.90
CA ASN A 31 -9.37 7.47 -9.97
C ASN A 31 -10.07 8.53 -9.10
N ARG A 32 -9.32 9.47 -8.50
CA ARG A 32 -9.85 10.56 -7.66
C ARG A 32 -10.74 10.04 -6.52
N LEU A 33 -10.41 8.86 -5.98
CA LEU A 33 -11.07 8.32 -4.80
C LEU A 33 -10.62 9.07 -3.55
N ARG A 34 -11.48 9.16 -2.54
CA ARG A 34 -11.28 10.07 -1.39
C ARG A 34 -10.39 9.51 -0.28
N GLY A 35 -9.93 8.26 -0.38
CA GLY A 35 -9.06 7.66 0.62
C GLY A 35 -9.02 6.14 0.53
N VAL A 36 -8.52 5.53 1.60
CA VAL A 36 -8.41 4.08 1.79
C VAL A 36 -8.96 3.70 3.17
N MET A 37 -9.52 2.51 3.28
CA MET A 37 -9.82 1.88 4.57
C MET A 37 -8.72 0.86 4.86
N PHE A 38 -8.27 0.82 6.11
CA PHE A 38 -7.24 -0.10 6.58
C PHE A 38 -7.82 -0.97 7.70
N TRP A 39 -7.71 -2.29 7.55
CA TRP A 39 -8.12 -3.28 8.54
C TRP A 39 -7.02 -4.33 8.67
N GLU A 40 -6.37 -4.50 9.82
CA GLU A 40 -6.48 -3.71 11.06
C GLU A 40 -5.11 -3.36 11.63
N LEU A 41 -5.06 -2.41 12.58
CA LEU A 41 -3.82 -1.78 13.04
C LEU A 41 -2.82 -2.74 13.69
N SER A 42 -3.30 -3.73 14.45
CA SER A 42 -2.45 -4.72 15.13
C SER A 42 -1.85 -5.76 14.18
N GLY A 43 -2.39 -5.89 12.97
CA GLY A 43 -1.90 -6.75 11.90
C GLY A 43 -0.82 -6.12 11.03
N ASP A 44 -0.50 -4.83 11.23
CA ASP A 44 0.69 -4.21 10.64
C ASP A 44 1.95 -4.64 11.41
N THR A 45 3.09 -4.44 10.77
CA THR A 45 4.42 -4.51 11.39
C THR A 45 4.53 -3.55 12.59
N ALA A 46 5.42 -3.87 13.54
CA ALA A 46 5.61 -3.06 14.75
C ALA A 46 6.04 -1.61 14.47
N ASP A 47 6.67 -1.36 13.31
CA ASP A 47 7.05 -0.03 12.81
C ASP A 47 6.02 0.60 11.85
N GLY A 48 4.88 -0.04 11.63
CA GLY A 48 3.75 0.53 10.87
C GLY A 48 4.05 0.72 9.38
N GLN A 49 4.65 -0.27 8.73
CA GLN A 49 5.08 -0.18 7.33
C GLN A 49 3.92 0.04 6.37
N LEU A 50 2.78 -0.62 6.56
CA LEU A 50 1.63 -0.48 5.65
C LEU A 50 0.94 0.87 5.85
N ILE A 51 0.69 1.28 7.10
CA ILE A 51 0.09 2.59 7.36
C ILE A 51 1.00 3.74 6.90
N SER A 52 2.31 3.59 7.06
CA SER A 52 3.30 4.56 6.55
C SER A 52 3.31 4.62 5.02
N ALA A 53 3.14 3.48 4.35
CA ALA A 53 3.05 3.43 2.89
C ALA A 53 1.74 4.07 2.38
N ILE A 54 0.63 3.90 3.12
CA ILE A 54 -0.65 4.58 2.85
C ILE A 54 -0.47 6.11 2.94
N ASP A 55 0.11 6.60 4.04
CA ASP A 55 0.33 8.03 4.28
C ASP A 55 1.18 8.67 3.17
N LYS A 56 2.31 8.04 2.84
CA LYS A 56 3.18 8.48 1.73
C LYS A 56 2.45 8.46 0.39
N GLY A 57 1.64 7.44 0.14
CA GLY A 57 0.92 7.25 -1.12
C GLY A 57 -0.21 8.25 -1.35
N LEU A 58 -0.89 8.69 -0.28
CA LEU A 58 -2.03 9.61 -0.33
C LEU A 58 -1.68 11.08 -0.06
N SER A 59 -0.47 11.37 0.46
CA SER A 59 0.01 12.73 0.68
C SER A 59 -0.11 13.61 -0.58
N HIS A 60 -0.73 14.78 -0.42
CA HIS A 60 -0.95 15.73 -1.51
C HIS A 60 0.37 16.25 -2.11
N PRO A 61 0.46 16.45 -3.43
CA PRO A 61 1.66 16.98 -4.08
C PRO A 61 1.80 18.49 -3.83
N GLY A 62 2.04 18.88 -2.58
CA GLY A 62 2.61 20.16 -2.21
C GLY A 62 4.04 19.91 -1.74
N LYS A 63 5.03 20.12 -2.62
CA LYS A 63 6.48 20.05 -2.36
C LYS A 63 7.15 18.65 -2.32
N GLY A 64 6.86 17.81 -3.30
CA GLY A 64 7.66 16.60 -3.55
C GLY A 64 7.18 15.91 -4.81
N LYS A 65 8.09 15.57 -5.71
CA LYS A 65 7.77 15.03 -7.04
C LYS A 65 6.80 13.85 -6.95
N ALA A 66 5.65 13.96 -7.62
CA ALA A 66 4.72 12.87 -7.83
C ALA A 66 5.31 11.88 -8.85
N ASN A 67 6.35 11.15 -8.46
CA ASN A 67 6.84 10.05 -9.24
C ASN A 67 6.16 8.79 -8.68
N GLY A 68 5.06 8.39 -9.30
CA GLY A 68 4.33 7.15 -9.03
C GLY A 68 5.12 5.88 -9.37
N HIS A 69 6.43 5.88 -9.11
CA HIS A 69 7.30 4.73 -9.25
C HIS A 69 7.27 3.95 -7.95
N CYS A 70 6.31 3.03 -7.86
CA CYS A 70 6.36 1.92 -6.93
C CYS A 70 7.52 1.02 -7.37
N LYS A 71 8.67 1.18 -6.71
CA LYS A 71 9.82 0.29 -6.89
C LYS A 71 9.48 -1.06 -6.28
#